data_AF-A0A7J8E3I3-F1
#
_entry.id   AF-A0A7J8E3I3-F1
#
_cell.length_a   1.000
_cell.length_b   1.000
_cell.length_c   1.000
_cell.angle_alpha   90.00
_cell.angle_beta   90.00
_cell.angle_gamma   90.00
#
_symmetry.space_group_name_H-M   'P 1'
#
loop_
_entity.id
_entity.type
_entity.pdbx_description
1 polymer ?
#
loop_
_entity_poly.entity_id
_entity_poly.type
_entity_poly.pdbx_seq_one_letter_code
_entity_poly.pdbx_strand_id
1 'polypeptide(L)'
;MTSTAIKAVKRFIEKPRKRNSEEDIQEAGDSEVTYADALSHLEKSLAHLETLDHSFIVALQNSEQEILQKYSRLYDLSRSEEGKLHDQAVAMCLDGQPLAMIQQLLAVAVGPPDLSPKDIVQSAVTRVVSALSGGSADLGGPRDPLQVLEGVVAAVHASVDKGEGLVSPEDLLEWLRPFCADDARPVRPRLHALQILGQSFHLSEEDSRLLMLFRTEAILKATWPQRQVDVADVESEERRGSLFAELLEASRRPHEFQHLALLLQAWPPTRQELATSRTENPWVRLATVMLTRGAREHKEALGAEVLEMCRSLYGTKHMLPAQCVEELSALLQSQALLLPALKLLLDSEDEHLHAVALGQVTAVTQVNDSNCDQEVLSLLLDAKLLVRCVSTPFYPHLVRHLLASPQPGRWDAEELAGHLREAGHEAEAGSLLLAARGTHRALRTFSTALGASRHWV
;
A
#
# COMPACT_ATOMS: atom_id res chain seq x y z
N MET A 1 42.43 -32.86 -18.18
CA MET A 1 41.96 -34.26 -18.03
C MET A 1 40.88 -34.62 -19.05
N THR A 2 39.77 -33.87 -19.12
CA THR A 2 38.66 -34.04 -20.09
C THR A 2 39.11 -33.95 -21.56
N SER A 3 39.94 -32.98 -21.94
CA SER A 3 40.51 -32.88 -23.31
C SER A 3 41.31 -34.13 -23.74
N THR A 4 42.02 -34.74 -22.79
CA THR A 4 42.79 -35.97 -23.04
C THR A 4 41.86 -37.17 -23.24
N ALA A 5 40.77 -37.25 -22.46
CA ALA A 5 39.74 -38.28 -22.60
C ALA A 5 39.00 -38.18 -23.95
N ILE A 6 38.62 -36.97 -24.38
CA ILE A 6 38.02 -36.73 -25.71
C ILE A 6 38.93 -37.22 -26.83
N LYS A 7 40.24 -36.90 -26.77
CA LYS A 7 41.22 -37.37 -27.75
C LYS A 7 41.34 -38.90 -27.78
N ALA A 8 41.23 -39.56 -26.62
CA ALA A 8 41.24 -41.01 -26.54
C ALA A 8 39.97 -41.62 -27.16
N VAL A 9 38.79 -41.11 -26.82
CA VAL A 9 37.49 -41.58 -27.36
C VAL A 9 37.39 -41.36 -28.87
N LYS A 10 37.83 -40.21 -29.40
CA LYS A 10 37.92 -39.98 -30.86
C LYS A 10 38.78 -41.03 -31.56
N ARG A 11 39.94 -41.39 -30.98
CA ARG A 11 40.79 -42.47 -31.50
C ARG A 11 40.11 -43.84 -31.45
N PHE A 12 39.28 -44.12 -30.45
CA PHE A 12 38.50 -45.37 -30.37
C PHE A 12 37.33 -45.41 -31.36
N ILE A 13 36.78 -44.27 -31.77
CA ILE A 13 35.77 -44.18 -32.86
C ILE A 13 36.45 -44.28 -34.24
N GLU A 14 37.65 -43.72 -34.40
CA GLU A 14 38.42 -43.78 -35.66
C GLU A 14 39.07 -45.14 -35.93
N LYS A 15 39.49 -45.88 -34.90
CA LYS A 15 40.11 -47.20 -35.02
C LYS A 15 39.23 -48.26 -35.72
N PRO A 16 37.94 -48.43 -35.40
CA PRO A 16 37.06 -49.37 -36.12
C PRO A 16 36.66 -48.82 -37.50
N ARG A 17 36.56 -47.50 -37.71
CA ARG A 17 36.36 -46.91 -39.05
C ARG A 17 37.51 -47.19 -40.04
N LYS A 18 38.73 -47.43 -39.54
CA LYS A 18 39.88 -47.88 -40.36
C LYS A 18 40.00 -49.40 -40.50
N ARG A 19 39.19 -50.19 -39.79
CA ARG A 19 39.26 -51.66 -39.77
C ARG A 19 38.03 -52.33 -40.41
N ASN A 20 36.89 -51.64 -40.50
CA ASN A 20 35.66 -52.12 -41.11
C ASN A 20 35.63 -51.87 -42.63
N SER A 21 36.60 -52.44 -43.36
CA SER A 21 36.41 -52.76 -44.78
C SER A 21 36.00 -54.21 -44.99
N GLU A 22 36.10 -55.08 -43.99
CA GLU A 22 35.60 -56.45 -44.04
C GLU A 22 35.06 -56.88 -42.67
N GLU A 23 33.90 -57.53 -42.68
CA GLU A 23 33.21 -58.23 -41.57
C GLU A 23 32.22 -57.41 -40.71
N ASP A 24 30.98 -57.35 -41.24
CA ASP A 24 29.72 -57.20 -40.48
C ASP A 24 29.50 -58.44 -39.60
N ILE A 25 29.47 -58.28 -38.28
CA ILE A 25 28.63 -59.09 -37.40
C ILE A 25 28.01 -58.18 -36.34
N GLN A 26 26.67 -58.14 -36.38
CA GLN A 26 25.78 -57.49 -35.43
C GLN A 26 25.86 -58.16 -34.06
N GLU A 27 26.14 -57.38 -33.02
CA GLU A 27 25.70 -57.69 -31.66
C GLU A 27 24.66 -56.65 -31.24
N ALA A 28 23.42 -57.14 -31.12
CA ALA A 28 22.28 -56.41 -30.58
C ALA A 28 22.26 -56.62 -29.06
N GLY A 29 22.60 -55.57 -28.31
CA GLY A 29 22.38 -55.46 -26.88
C GLY A 29 21.63 -54.16 -26.58
N ASP A 30 20.36 -54.28 -26.18
CA ASP A 30 19.59 -53.17 -25.63
C ASP A 30 20.34 -52.57 -24.43
N SER A 31 20.56 -51.25 -24.45
CA SER A 31 21.17 -50.39 -23.41
C SER A 31 22.71 -50.20 -23.38
N GLU A 32 23.40 -50.25 -24.51
CA GLU A 32 24.82 -49.83 -24.55
C GLU A 32 24.99 -48.36 -24.98
N VAL A 33 25.41 -47.51 -24.03
CA VAL A 33 25.91 -46.15 -24.30
C VAL A 33 26.99 -46.24 -25.38
N THR A 34 26.76 -45.63 -26.54
CA THR A 34 27.70 -45.75 -27.65
C THR A 34 28.94 -44.87 -27.42
N TYR A 35 30.05 -45.18 -28.10
CA TYR A 35 31.22 -44.29 -28.08
C TYR A 35 30.89 -42.87 -28.59
N ALA A 36 29.88 -42.73 -29.46
CA ALA A 36 29.39 -41.44 -29.92
C ALA A 36 28.67 -40.67 -28.80
N ASP A 37 27.86 -41.35 -27.99
CA ASP A 37 27.18 -40.77 -26.83
C ASP A 37 28.19 -40.34 -25.76
N ALA A 38 29.20 -41.18 -25.49
CA ALA A 38 30.29 -40.85 -24.58
C ALA A 38 31.11 -39.65 -25.07
N LEU A 39 31.36 -39.56 -26.38
CA LEU A 39 32.05 -38.42 -26.98
C LEU A 39 31.23 -37.13 -26.83
N SER A 40 29.95 -37.16 -27.21
CA SER A 40 29.03 -36.02 -27.08
C SER A 40 28.93 -35.53 -25.63
N HIS A 41 28.81 -36.47 -24.69
CA HIS A 41 28.78 -36.18 -23.26
C HIS A 41 30.07 -35.50 -22.78
N LEU A 42 31.25 -35.98 -23.20
CA LEU A 42 32.53 -35.37 -22.84
C LEU A 42 32.73 -34.00 -23.49
N GLU A 43 32.32 -33.83 -24.75
CA GLU A 43 32.39 -32.55 -25.47
C GLU A 43 31.48 -31.51 -24.81
N LYS A 44 30.24 -31.87 -24.44
CA LYS A 44 29.35 -31.01 -23.66
C LYS A 44 29.93 -30.66 -22.28
N SER A 45 30.51 -31.65 -21.60
CA SER A 45 31.16 -31.42 -20.30
C SER A 45 32.35 -30.46 -20.41
N LEU A 46 33.17 -30.60 -21.45
CA LEU A 46 34.30 -29.70 -21.68
C LEU A 46 33.81 -28.28 -21.96
N ALA A 47 32.84 -28.12 -22.87
CA ALA A 47 32.27 -26.83 -23.18
C ALA A 47 31.67 -26.16 -21.93
N HIS A 48 30.99 -26.91 -21.06
CA HIS A 48 30.47 -26.36 -19.80
C HIS A 48 31.59 -25.92 -18.85
N LEU A 49 32.66 -26.70 -18.70
CA LEU A 49 33.78 -26.31 -17.86
C LEU A 49 34.44 -25.00 -18.34
N GLU A 50 34.45 -24.76 -19.66
CA GLU A 50 34.94 -23.51 -20.25
C GLU A 50 34.06 -22.30 -19.89
N THR A 51 32.77 -22.50 -19.56
CA THR A 51 31.88 -21.40 -19.13
C THR A 51 32.03 -21.03 -17.66
N LEU A 52 32.69 -21.86 -16.83
CA LEU A 52 32.92 -21.54 -15.42
C LEU A 52 33.86 -20.35 -15.22
N ASP A 53 34.75 -20.09 -16.18
CA ASP A 53 35.63 -18.92 -16.18
C ASP A 53 34.90 -17.63 -16.64
N HIS A 54 33.62 -17.73 -17.04
CA HIS A 54 32.84 -16.57 -17.47
C HIS A 54 32.65 -15.57 -16.31
N SER A 55 32.82 -14.28 -16.60
CA SER A 55 32.81 -13.20 -15.59
C SER A 55 31.57 -13.21 -14.68
N PHE A 56 30.41 -13.53 -15.24
CA PHE A 56 29.16 -13.71 -14.50
C PHE A 56 29.24 -14.84 -13.45
N ILE A 57 29.73 -16.02 -13.82
CA ILE A 57 29.82 -17.18 -12.92
C ILE A 57 30.86 -16.94 -11.82
N VAL A 58 31.98 -16.32 -12.17
CA VAL A 58 33.02 -15.89 -11.23
C VAL A 58 32.47 -14.84 -10.25
N ALA A 59 31.61 -13.93 -10.70
CA ALA A 59 30.97 -12.94 -9.83
C ALA A 59 30.00 -13.59 -8.84
N LEU A 60 29.22 -14.59 -9.27
CA LEU A 60 28.36 -15.37 -8.37
C LEU A 60 29.18 -16.15 -7.33
N GLN A 61 30.29 -16.76 -7.76
CA GLN A 61 31.17 -17.54 -6.88
C GLN A 61 31.83 -16.68 -5.79
N ASN A 62 32.24 -15.46 -6.14
CA ASN A 62 32.94 -14.54 -5.24
C ASN A 62 32.01 -13.55 -4.52
N SER A 63 30.69 -13.70 -4.67
CA SER A 63 29.71 -12.83 -4.01
C SER A 63 29.71 -13.02 -2.50
N GLU A 64 29.47 -11.95 -1.74
CA GLU A 64 29.28 -12.02 -0.27
C GLU A 64 27.93 -12.66 0.11
N GLN A 65 26.99 -12.76 -0.83
CA GLN A 65 25.67 -13.34 -0.59
C GLN A 65 25.72 -14.86 -0.76
N GLU A 66 25.43 -15.61 0.31
CA GLU A 66 25.45 -17.08 0.31
C GLU A 66 24.54 -17.71 -0.75
N ILE A 67 23.42 -17.05 -1.05
CA ILE A 67 22.46 -17.51 -2.07
C ILE A 67 23.05 -17.44 -3.48
N LEU A 68 23.84 -16.41 -3.79
CA LEU A 68 24.51 -16.27 -5.09
C LEU A 68 25.64 -17.30 -5.25
N GLN A 69 26.39 -17.57 -4.18
CA GLN A 69 27.37 -18.66 -4.15
C GLN A 69 26.70 -20.03 -4.36
N LYS A 70 25.50 -20.23 -3.80
CA LYS A 70 24.71 -21.44 -4.02
C LYS A 70 24.34 -21.61 -5.50
N TYR A 71 23.92 -20.55 -6.20
CA TYR A 71 23.65 -20.63 -7.63
C TYR A 71 24.89 -20.96 -8.46
N SER A 72 26.06 -20.41 -8.12
CA SER A 72 27.33 -20.80 -8.77
C SER A 72 27.59 -22.31 -8.64
N ARG A 73 27.44 -22.88 -7.44
CA ARG A 73 27.60 -24.32 -7.20
C ARG A 73 26.58 -25.16 -7.96
N LEU A 74 25.32 -24.72 -8.02
CA LEU A 74 24.28 -25.43 -8.78
C LEU A 74 24.56 -25.40 -10.28
N TYR A 75 25.09 -24.29 -10.80
CA TYR A 75 25.45 -24.16 -12.20
C TYR A 75 26.60 -25.11 -12.56
N ASP A 76 27.66 -25.17 -11.75
CA ASP A 76 28.79 -26.11 -11.92
C ASP A 76 28.32 -27.57 -11.97
N LEU A 77 27.36 -27.95 -11.12
CA LEU A 77 26.79 -29.29 -11.11
C LEU A 77 25.78 -29.55 -12.24
N SER A 78 25.35 -28.51 -12.96
CA SER A 78 24.31 -28.61 -13.99
C SER A 78 24.81 -29.19 -15.30
N ARG A 79 26.10 -29.02 -15.64
CA ARG A 79 26.66 -29.34 -16.96
C ARG A 79 25.92 -28.66 -18.13
N SER A 80 25.25 -27.53 -17.88
CA SER A 80 24.33 -26.91 -18.85
C SER A 80 23.30 -27.91 -19.39
N GLU A 81 22.81 -28.81 -18.54
CA GLU A 81 21.63 -29.62 -18.84
C GLU A 81 20.38 -28.76 -18.72
N GLU A 82 19.55 -28.78 -19.76
CA GLU A 82 18.37 -27.93 -19.87
C GLU A 82 17.45 -28.03 -18.65
N GLY A 83 17.14 -29.24 -18.20
CA GLY A 83 16.28 -29.44 -17.01
C GLY A 83 16.87 -28.87 -15.72
N LYS A 84 18.17 -29.09 -15.46
CA LYS A 84 18.83 -28.56 -14.26
C LYS A 84 18.99 -27.05 -14.32
N LEU A 85 19.26 -26.51 -15.51
CA LEU A 85 19.36 -25.08 -15.74
C LEU A 85 18.00 -24.40 -15.56
N HIS A 86 16.94 -25.01 -16.09
CA HIS A 86 15.55 -24.58 -15.89
C HIS A 86 15.20 -24.55 -14.40
N ASP A 87 15.43 -25.64 -13.67
CA ASP A 87 15.14 -25.72 -12.24
C ASP A 87 15.92 -24.67 -11.43
N GLN A 88 17.18 -24.43 -11.77
CA GLN A 88 17.99 -23.38 -11.14
C GLN A 88 17.44 -21.98 -11.46
N ALA A 89 17.13 -21.71 -12.72
CA ALA A 89 16.59 -20.41 -13.15
C ALA A 89 15.22 -20.13 -12.50
N VAL A 90 14.37 -21.16 -12.38
CA VAL A 90 13.09 -21.07 -11.65
C VAL A 90 13.33 -20.81 -10.16
N ALA A 91 14.30 -21.49 -9.53
CA ALA A 91 14.64 -21.23 -8.14
C ALA A 91 15.10 -19.77 -7.93
N MET A 92 15.96 -19.24 -8.81
CA MET A 92 16.36 -17.83 -8.80
C MET A 92 15.16 -16.88 -8.93
N CYS A 93 14.21 -17.21 -9.81
CA CYS A 93 12.99 -16.43 -9.97
C CYS A 93 12.11 -16.44 -8.70
N LEU A 94 11.91 -17.61 -8.09
CA LEU A 94 11.15 -17.76 -6.83
C LEU A 94 11.85 -17.11 -5.63
N ASP A 95 13.17 -16.98 -5.68
CA ASP A 95 13.96 -16.23 -4.72
C ASP A 95 13.93 -14.70 -4.97
N GLY A 96 13.19 -14.23 -5.98
CA GLY A 96 13.06 -12.80 -6.31
C GLY A 96 14.31 -12.17 -6.94
N GLN A 97 15.17 -12.97 -7.56
CA GLN A 97 16.39 -12.45 -8.19
C GLN A 97 16.07 -11.63 -9.46
N PRO A 98 16.89 -10.63 -9.81
CA PRO A 98 16.67 -9.81 -11.00
C PRO A 98 16.60 -10.63 -12.30
N LEU A 99 15.65 -10.32 -13.18
CA LEU A 99 15.48 -11.05 -14.45
C LEU A 99 16.72 -10.99 -15.36
N ALA A 100 17.46 -9.87 -15.35
CA ALA A 100 18.73 -9.75 -16.04
C ALA A 100 19.77 -10.79 -15.58
N MET A 101 19.78 -11.15 -14.28
CA MET A 101 20.67 -12.17 -13.74
C MET A 101 20.28 -13.57 -14.27
N ILE A 102 18.98 -13.84 -14.35
CA ILE A 102 18.45 -15.08 -14.94
C ILE A 102 18.81 -15.15 -16.42
N GLN A 103 18.63 -14.06 -17.16
CA GLN A 103 19.00 -13.96 -18.57
C GLN A 103 20.50 -14.21 -18.78
N GLN A 104 21.36 -13.65 -17.92
CA GLN A 104 22.81 -13.89 -17.97
C GLN A 104 23.16 -15.36 -17.70
N LEU A 105 22.50 -16.01 -16.74
CA LEU A 105 22.68 -17.45 -16.50
C LEU A 105 22.34 -18.28 -17.74
N LEU A 106 21.20 -17.99 -18.38
CA LEU A 106 20.75 -18.68 -19.59
C LEU A 106 21.70 -18.43 -20.77
N ALA A 107 22.22 -17.20 -20.92
CA ALA A 107 23.16 -16.84 -21.98
C ALA A 107 24.54 -17.49 -21.84
N VAL A 108 24.96 -17.82 -20.61
CA VAL A 108 26.25 -18.47 -20.33
C VAL A 108 26.20 -19.98 -20.53
N ALA A 109 25.02 -20.60 -20.55
CA ALA A 109 24.87 -22.04 -20.73
C ALA A 109 25.26 -22.52 -22.14
N VAL A 110 25.78 -23.75 -22.22
CA VAL A 110 26.19 -24.35 -23.49
C VAL A 110 24.99 -24.96 -24.22
N GLY A 111 24.77 -24.52 -25.46
CA GLY A 111 23.72 -25.00 -26.36
C GLY A 111 22.74 -23.89 -26.77
N PRO A 112 21.85 -24.13 -27.75
CA PRO A 112 20.78 -23.18 -28.03
C PRO A 112 19.89 -23.07 -26.79
N PRO A 113 19.66 -21.87 -26.24
CA PRO A 113 18.73 -21.70 -25.15
C PRO A 113 17.32 -21.75 -25.75
N ASP A 114 16.69 -22.92 -25.73
CA ASP A 114 15.24 -23.03 -25.96
C ASP A 114 14.44 -22.41 -24.80
N LEU A 115 15.14 -21.93 -23.77
CA LEU A 115 14.62 -21.28 -22.57
C LEU A 115 14.82 -19.77 -22.62
N SER A 116 13.72 -19.03 -22.50
CA SER A 116 13.73 -17.59 -22.31
C SER A 116 13.41 -17.21 -20.84
N PRO A 117 13.77 -16.00 -20.39
CA PRO A 117 13.33 -15.49 -19.09
C PRO A 117 11.81 -15.55 -18.91
N LYS A 118 11.04 -15.38 -20.00
CA LYS A 118 9.59 -15.50 -20.00
C LYS A 118 9.12 -16.89 -19.58
N ASP A 119 9.73 -17.95 -20.13
CA ASP A 119 9.38 -19.35 -19.79
C ASP A 119 9.70 -19.67 -18.32
N ILE A 120 10.77 -19.08 -17.80
CA ILE A 120 11.17 -19.21 -16.39
C ILE A 120 10.16 -18.53 -15.46
N VAL A 121 9.76 -17.29 -15.76
CA VAL A 121 8.76 -16.58 -14.94
C VAL A 121 7.41 -17.30 -15.02
N GLN A 122 6.98 -17.76 -16.21
CA GLN A 122 5.76 -18.55 -16.36
C GLN A 122 5.77 -19.82 -15.50
N SER A 123 6.89 -20.54 -15.50
CA SER A 123 7.09 -21.73 -14.68
C SER A 123 7.03 -21.41 -13.18
N ALA A 124 7.66 -20.30 -12.76
CA ALA A 124 7.63 -19.84 -11.37
C ALA A 124 6.21 -19.47 -10.92
N VAL A 125 5.47 -18.69 -11.74
CA VAL A 125 4.08 -18.30 -11.47
C VAL A 125 3.18 -19.54 -11.40
N THR A 126 3.38 -20.52 -12.28
CA THR A 126 2.62 -21.79 -12.25
C THR A 126 2.85 -22.55 -10.96
N ARG A 127 4.09 -22.62 -10.45
CA ARG A 127 4.41 -23.24 -9.14
C ARG A 127 3.75 -22.49 -7.98
N VAL A 128 3.80 -21.15 -8.00
CA VAL A 128 3.15 -20.32 -6.97
C VAL A 128 1.64 -20.49 -6.98
N VAL A 129 1.00 -20.45 -8.16
CA VAL A 129 -0.44 -20.72 -8.32
C VAL A 129 -0.78 -22.11 -7.78
N SER A 130 -0.01 -23.14 -8.13
CA SER A 130 -0.21 -24.49 -7.60
C SER A 130 -0.15 -24.54 -6.07
N ALA A 131 0.82 -23.87 -5.45
CA ALA A 131 0.91 -23.78 -3.99
C ALA A 131 -0.27 -23.02 -3.36
N LEU A 132 -0.68 -21.88 -3.94
CA LEU A 132 -1.87 -21.13 -3.52
C LEU A 132 -3.18 -21.93 -3.69
N SER A 133 -3.18 -22.92 -4.58
CA SER A 133 -4.29 -23.87 -4.80
C SER A 133 -4.40 -24.94 -3.70
N GLY A 134 -3.42 -25.05 -2.81
CA GLY A 134 -3.27 -26.19 -1.90
C GLY A 134 -2.48 -27.37 -2.49
N GLY A 135 -1.77 -27.17 -3.61
CA GLY A 135 -0.84 -28.15 -4.17
C GLY A 135 0.49 -28.21 -3.43
N SER A 136 1.28 -29.26 -3.67
CA SER A 136 2.59 -29.50 -3.03
C SER A 136 3.77 -28.99 -3.86
N ALA A 137 3.58 -27.92 -4.65
CA ALA A 137 4.66 -27.37 -5.46
C ALA A 137 5.80 -26.87 -4.56
N ASP A 138 7.03 -27.27 -4.87
CA ASP A 138 8.21 -26.83 -4.12
C ASP A 138 8.56 -25.38 -4.48
N LEU A 139 8.49 -24.50 -3.49
CA LEU A 139 8.86 -23.08 -3.58
C LEU A 139 10.26 -22.80 -3.00
N GLY A 140 11.11 -23.83 -2.86
CA GLY A 140 12.43 -23.73 -2.26
C GLY A 140 12.39 -23.73 -0.74
N GLY A 141 11.42 -24.44 -0.14
CA GLY A 141 11.25 -24.58 1.32
C GLY A 141 9.89 -24.09 1.85
N PRO A 142 9.70 -24.04 3.19
CA PRO A 142 8.47 -23.57 3.82
C PRO A 142 8.37 -22.04 3.72
N ARG A 143 7.95 -21.55 2.55
CA ARG A 143 7.73 -20.12 2.28
C ARG A 143 6.26 -19.84 2.02
N ASP A 144 5.82 -18.64 2.38
CA ASP A 144 4.48 -18.18 2.05
C ASP A 144 4.38 -17.93 0.54
N PRO A 145 3.48 -18.62 -0.20
CA PRO A 145 3.36 -18.45 -1.64
C PRO A 145 3.02 -17.02 -2.06
N LEU A 146 2.33 -16.22 -1.22
CA LEU A 146 2.03 -14.83 -1.52
C LEU A 146 3.28 -13.93 -1.47
N GLN A 147 4.17 -14.14 -0.49
CA GLN A 147 5.45 -13.42 -0.43
C GLN A 147 6.36 -13.79 -1.60
N VAL A 148 6.34 -15.06 -2.01
CA VAL A 148 7.07 -15.51 -3.20
C VAL A 148 6.52 -14.82 -4.46
N LEU A 149 5.20 -14.73 -4.60
CA LEU A 149 4.57 -13.99 -5.72
C LEU A 149 5.00 -12.52 -5.74
N GLU A 150 5.00 -11.86 -4.59
CA GLU A 150 5.44 -10.46 -4.44
C GLU A 150 6.88 -10.27 -4.91
N GLY A 151 7.80 -11.17 -4.52
CA GLY A 151 9.18 -11.14 -4.99
C GLY A 151 9.31 -11.32 -6.51
N VAL A 152 8.56 -12.25 -7.11
CA VAL A 152 8.53 -12.46 -8.56
C VAL A 152 8.00 -11.21 -9.28
N VAL A 153 6.90 -10.64 -8.80
CA VAL A 153 6.28 -9.44 -9.37
C VAL A 153 7.22 -8.24 -9.26
N ALA A 154 7.89 -8.05 -8.13
CA ALA A 154 8.88 -6.99 -7.93
C ALA A 154 10.08 -7.12 -8.89
N ALA A 155 10.55 -8.34 -9.15
CA ALA A 155 11.62 -8.59 -10.11
C ALA A 155 11.20 -8.25 -11.55
N VAL A 156 9.97 -8.57 -11.94
CA VAL A 156 9.42 -8.19 -13.26
C VAL A 156 9.23 -6.67 -13.34
N HIS A 157 8.70 -6.03 -12.31
CA HIS A 157 8.55 -4.58 -12.24
C HIS A 157 9.88 -3.87 -12.44
N ALA A 158 10.92 -4.27 -11.72
CA ALA A 158 12.25 -3.70 -11.84
C ALA A 158 12.86 -3.89 -13.25
N SER A 159 12.53 -4.99 -13.94
CA SER A 159 12.97 -5.23 -15.32
C SER A 159 12.26 -4.30 -16.31
N VAL A 160 10.97 -4.05 -16.10
CA VAL A 160 10.16 -3.10 -16.89
C VAL A 160 10.66 -1.66 -16.69
N ASP A 161 10.91 -1.25 -15.45
CA ASP A 161 11.43 0.09 -15.11
C ASP A 161 12.78 0.39 -15.79
N LYS A 162 13.62 -0.64 -15.91
CA LYS A 162 14.92 -0.55 -16.58
C LYS A 162 14.83 -0.63 -18.11
N GLY A 163 13.63 -0.86 -18.66
CA GLY A 163 13.41 -1.02 -20.10
C GLY A 163 14.01 -2.29 -20.69
N GLU A 164 14.24 -3.33 -19.88
CA GLU A 164 14.86 -4.59 -20.35
C GLU A 164 13.89 -5.41 -21.21
N GLY A 165 12.57 -5.23 -21.01
CA GLY A 165 11.52 -5.82 -21.87
C GLY A 165 11.48 -7.36 -21.88
N LEU A 166 12.01 -8.02 -20.83
CA LEU A 166 12.15 -9.48 -20.79
C LEU A 166 10.82 -10.20 -20.58
N VAL A 167 9.93 -9.62 -19.77
CA VAL A 167 8.57 -10.09 -19.49
C VAL A 167 7.68 -8.87 -19.38
N SER A 168 6.51 -8.91 -20.01
CA SER A 168 5.55 -7.80 -19.92
C SER A 168 4.61 -7.98 -18.72
N PRO A 169 4.06 -6.90 -18.16
CA PRO A 169 3.03 -6.98 -17.12
C PRO A 169 1.79 -7.78 -17.57
N GLU A 170 1.42 -7.69 -18.86
CA GLU A 170 0.30 -8.44 -19.41
C GLU A 170 0.53 -9.95 -19.42
N ASP A 171 1.78 -10.41 -19.61
CA ASP A 171 2.11 -11.84 -19.54
C ASP A 171 1.83 -12.38 -18.12
N LEU A 172 2.23 -11.64 -17.08
CA LEU A 172 1.95 -12.01 -15.69
C LEU A 172 0.45 -12.07 -15.40
N LEU A 173 -0.29 -11.07 -15.88
CA LEU A 173 -1.75 -11.03 -15.72
C LEU A 173 -2.40 -12.22 -16.42
N GLU A 174 -2.00 -12.52 -17.66
CA GLU A 174 -2.50 -13.67 -18.42
C GLU A 174 -2.32 -14.99 -17.66
N TRP A 175 -1.17 -15.20 -17.02
CA TRP A 175 -0.90 -16.44 -16.27
C TRP A 175 -1.66 -16.53 -14.95
N LEU A 176 -1.99 -15.39 -14.33
CA LEU A 176 -2.73 -15.33 -13.05
C LEU A 176 -4.25 -15.25 -13.22
N ARG A 177 -4.75 -14.80 -14.39
CA ARG A 177 -6.20 -14.69 -14.70
C ARG A 177 -6.97 -15.99 -14.45
N PRO A 178 -6.53 -17.19 -14.89
CA PRO A 178 -7.25 -18.43 -14.62
C PRO A 178 -7.40 -18.75 -13.13
N PHE A 179 -6.39 -18.42 -12.32
CA PHE A 179 -6.44 -18.58 -10.88
C PHE A 179 -7.39 -17.57 -10.22
N CYS A 180 -7.39 -16.33 -10.69
CA CYS A 180 -8.24 -15.28 -10.14
C CYS A 180 -9.71 -15.48 -10.53
N ALA A 181 -10.01 -15.96 -11.73
CA ALA A 181 -11.37 -16.19 -12.22
C ALA A 181 -12.02 -17.48 -11.70
N ASP A 182 -11.28 -18.35 -11.00
CA ASP A 182 -11.80 -19.63 -10.51
C ASP A 182 -12.54 -19.48 -9.17
N ASP A 183 -13.87 -19.52 -9.23
CA ASP A 183 -14.76 -19.36 -8.09
C ASP A 183 -14.73 -20.52 -7.09
N ALA A 184 -14.19 -21.68 -7.48
CA ALA A 184 -13.97 -22.78 -6.54
C ALA A 184 -12.87 -22.45 -5.51
N ARG A 185 -12.06 -21.43 -5.77
CA ARG A 185 -10.91 -21.06 -4.93
C ARG A 185 -11.27 -20.06 -3.84
N PRO A 186 -10.59 -20.10 -2.69
CA PRO A 186 -10.77 -19.10 -1.64
C PRO A 186 -10.51 -17.67 -2.17
N VAL A 187 -11.33 -16.72 -1.74
CA VAL A 187 -11.25 -15.31 -2.16
C VAL A 187 -9.96 -14.64 -1.70
N ARG A 188 -9.48 -14.97 -0.49
CA ARG A 188 -8.33 -14.28 0.13
C ARG A 188 -7.04 -14.40 -0.70
N PRO A 189 -6.59 -15.58 -1.13
CA PRO A 189 -5.46 -15.72 -2.06
C PRO A 189 -5.64 -14.96 -3.39
N ARG A 190 -6.84 -15.04 -3.99
CA ARG A 190 -7.16 -14.34 -5.25
C ARG A 190 -7.09 -12.81 -5.10
N LEU A 191 -7.64 -12.29 -4.01
CA LEU A 191 -7.56 -10.88 -3.64
C LEU A 191 -6.11 -10.42 -3.49
N HIS A 192 -5.29 -11.16 -2.75
CA HIS A 192 -3.90 -10.75 -2.48
C HIS A 192 -3.05 -10.81 -3.76
N ALA A 193 -3.25 -11.82 -4.61
CA ALA A 193 -2.56 -11.90 -5.91
C ALA A 193 -2.85 -10.67 -6.79
N LEU A 194 -4.12 -10.27 -6.94
CA LEU A 194 -4.48 -9.06 -7.70
C LEU A 194 -4.03 -7.76 -7.01
N GLN A 195 -3.97 -7.72 -5.67
CA GLN A 195 -3.44 -6.57 -4.94
C GLN A 195 -1.93 -6.36 -5.19
N ILE A 196 -1.15 -7.44 -5.15
CA ILE A 196 0.30 -7.42 -5.44
C ILE A 196 0.52 -6.87 -6.87
N LEU A 197 -0.25 -7.37 -7.84
CA LEU A 197 -0.19 -6.89 -9.22
C LEU A 197 -0.60 -5.42 -9.34
N GLY A 198 -1.71 -5.00 -8.71
CA GLY A 198 -2.20 -3.63 -8.80
C GLY A 198 -1.37 -2.58 -8.06
N GLN A 199 -0.46 -3.00 -7.17
CA GLN A 199 0.53 -2.13 -6.55
C GLN A 199 1.75 -1.89 -7.46
N SER A 200 2.07 -2.87 -8.31
CA SER A 200 3.25 -2.82 -9.19
C SER A 200 2.88 -2.36 -10.60
N PHE A 201 1.70 -2.69 -11.10
CA PHE A 201 1.31 -2.46 -12.49
C PHE A 201 -0.06 -1.80 -12.61
N HIS A 202 -0.30 -1.16 -13.75
CA HIS A 202 -1.63 -0.77 -14.15
C HIS A 202 -2.41 -2.02 -14.56
N LEU A 203 -3.45 -2.35 -13.79
CA LEU A 203 -4.35 -3.46 -14.10
C LEU A 203 -5.23 -3.11 -15.30
N SER A 204 -5.61 -4.13 -16.08
CA SER A 204 -6.66 -3.98 -17.08
C SER A 204 -8.00 -3.58 -16.41
N GLU A 205 -8.94 -3.08 -17.19
CA GLU A 205 -10.29 -2.75 -16.70
C GLU A 205 -11.00 -3.99 -16.11
N GLU A 206 -10.81 -5.16 -16.73
CA GLU A 206 -11.39 -6.43 -16.26
C GLU A 206 -10.77 -6.86 -14.92
N ASP A 207 -9.44 -6.84 -14.83
CA ASP A 207 -8.71 -7.22 -13.62
C ASP A 207 -8.97 -6.23 -12.47
N SER A 208 -9.13 -4.94 -12.78
CA SER A 208 -9.52 -3.90 -11.83
C SER A 208 -10.92 -4.12 -11.26
N ARG A 209 -11.89 -4.52 -12.09
CA ARG A 209 -13.25 -4.87 -11.65
C ARG A 209 -13.24 -6.13 -10.79
N LEU A 210 -12.46 -7.14 -11.16
CA LEU A 210 -12.33 -8.38 -10.40
C LEU A 210 -11.70 -8.13 -9.01
N LEU A 211 -10.66 -7.29 -8.95
CA LEU A 211 -10.07 -6.85 -7.69
C LEU A 211 -11.09 -6.12 -6.80
N MET A 212 -11.91 -5.25 -7.39
CA MET A 212 -12.97 -4.54 -6.68
C MET A 212 -14.03 -5.49 -6.13
N LEU A 213 -14.44 -6.49 -6.92
CA LEU A 213 -15.35 -7.54 -6.48
C LEU A 213 -14.77 -8.28 -5.27
N PHE A 214 -13.52 -8.76 -5.33
CA PHE A 214 -12.94 -9.51 -4.22
C PHE A 214 -12.73 -8.68 -2.95
N ARG A 215 -12.40 -7.39 -3.08
CA ARG A 215 -12.35 -6.47 -1.93
C ARG A 215 -13.73 -6.33 -1.29
N THR A 216 -14.75 -6.12 -2.12
CA THR A 216 -16.14 -6.02 -1.68
C THR A 216 -16.59 -7.29 -0.98
N GLU A 217 -16.37 -8.44 -1.60
CA GLU A 217 -16.72 -9.76 -1.06
C GLU A 217 -15.99 -10.06 0.26
N ALA A 218 -14.70 -9.72 0.37
CA ALA A 218 -13.94 -9.90 1.60
C ALA A 218 -14.49 -9.07 2.77
N ILE A 219 -14.87 -7.81 2.51
CA ILE A 219 -15.49 -6.93 3.51
C ILE A 219 -16.88 -7.44 3.88
N LEU A 220 -17.69 -7.85 2.89
CA LEU A 220 -19.04 -8.34 3.14
C LEU A 220 -19.05 -9.67 3.88
N LYS A 221 -18.16 -10.61 3.57
CA LYS A 221 -18.07 -11.89 4.31
C LYS A 221 -17.77 -11.70 5.80
N ALA A 222 -17.06 -10.64 6.18
CA ALA A 222 -16.75 -10.35 7.58
C ALA A 222 -17.98 -9.89 8.38
N THR A 223 -18.92 -9.18 7.73
CA THR A 223 -20.01 -8.46 8.43
C THR A 223 -21.41 -8.90 8.02
N TRP A 224 -21.62 -9.16 6.73
CA TRP A 224 -22.87 -9.67 6.13
C TRP A 224 -22.64 -10.97 5.37
N PRO A 225 -22.31 -12.09 6.06
CA PRO A 225 -22.00 -13.37 5.39
C PRO A 225 -23.18 -13.94 4.58
N GLN A 226 -24.41 -13.46 4.82
CA GLN A 226 -25.60 -13.87 4.06
C GLN A 226 -25.77 -13.12 2.73
N ARG A 227 -25.12 -11.96 2.55
CA ARG A 227 -25.18 -11.20 1.28
C ARG A 227 -24.07 -11.69 0.37
N GLN A 228 -24.44 -12.49 -0.63
CA GLN A 228 -23.54 -12.83 -1.74
C GLN A 228 -23.40 -11.63 -2.67
N VAL A 229 -22.20 -11.41 -3.21
CA VAL A 229 -21.91 -10.28 -4.12
C VAL A 229 -21.57 -10.87 -5.48
N ASP A 230 -22.16 -10.30 -6.54
CA ASP A 230 -21.83 -10.66 -7.92
C ASP A 230 -21.02 -9.52 -8.59
N VAL A 231 -20.32 -9.82 -9.68
CA VAL A 231 -19.66 -8.85 -10.56
C VAL A 231 -20.65 -7.74 -10.95
N ALA A 232 -21.91 -8.11 -11.19
CA ALA A 232 -22.96 -7.16 -11.52
C ALA A 232 -23.13 -6.08 -10.45
N ASP A 233 -23.03 -6.41 -9.15
CA ASP A 233 -23.23 -5.46 -8.05
C ASP A 233 -22.17 -4.34 -8.00
N VAL A 234 -20.98 -4.60 -8.53
CA VAL A 234 -19.83 -3.67 -8.49
C VAL A 234 -19.48 -3.04 -9.85
N GLU A 235 -20.16 -3.47 -10.92
CA GLU A 235 -19.85 -3.06 -12.30
C GLU A 235 -20.01 -1.56 -12.54
N SER A 236 -21.02 -0.93 -11.93
CA SER A 236 -21.31 0.50 -12.11
C SER A 236 -21.40 1.23 -10.77
N GLU A 237 -21.21 2.55 -10.80
CA GLU A 237 -21.37 3.41 -9.64
C GLU A 237 -22.79 3.38 -9.06
N GLU A 238 -23.80 3.30 -9.91
CA GLU A 238 -25.21 3.20 -9.52
C GLU A 238 -25.51 1.90 -8.76
N ARG A 239 -24.94 0.78 -9.21
CA ARG A 239 -25.10 -0.52 -8.56
C ARG A 239 -24.33 -0.58 -7.24
N ARG A 240 -23.10 -0.03 -7.20
CA ARG A 240 -22.34 0.17 -5.96
C ARG A 240 -23.12 1.03 -4.95
N GLY A 241 -23.71 2.13 -5.41
CA GLY A 241 -24.54 3.00 -4.59
C GLY A 241 -25.80 2.30 -4.06
N SER A 242 -26.43 1.45 -4.89
CA SER A 242 -27.58 0.64 -4.50
C SER A 242 -27.23 -0.40 -3.45
N LEU A 243 -26.12 -1.14 -3.65
CA LEU A 243 -25.59 -2.09 -2.67
C LEU A 243 -25.25 -1.40 -1.35
N PHE A 244 -24.57 -0.24 -1.41
CA PHE A 244 -24.25 0.53 -0.22
C PHE A 244 -25.52 0.99 0.54
N ALA A 245 -26.53 1.48 -0.18
CA ALA A 245 -27.79 1.88 0.43
C ALA A 245 -28.51 0.68 1.09
N GLU A 246 -28.53 -0.48 0.43
CA GLU A 246 -29.08 -1.73 0.98
C GLU A 246 -28.40 -2.10 2.30
N LEU A 247 -27.06 -2.13 2.31
CA LEU A 247 -26.27 -2.48 3.50
C LEU A 247 -26.43 -1.43 4.62
N LEU A 248 -26.44 -0.14 4.27
CA LEU A 248 -26.64 0.94 5.22
C LEU A 248 -28.01 0.87 5.88
N GLU A 249 -29.06 0.52 5.13
CA GLU A 249 -30.40 0.34 5.67
C GLU A 249 -30.51 -0.87 6.60
N ALA A 250 -29.82 -1.97 6.27
CA ALA A 250 -29.75 -3.17 7.09
C ALA A 250 -28.90 -2.98 8.37
N SER A 251 -27.96 -2.03 8.37
CA SER A 251 -27.01 -1.82 9.47
C SER A 251 -27.66 -1.25 10.73
N ARG A 252 -27.23 -1.79 11.88
CA ARG A 252 -27.67 -1.42 13.24
C ARG A 252 -26.51 -1.34 14.23
N ARG A 253 -25.37 -2.01 14.00
CA ARG A 253 -24.27 -2.11 14.97
C ARG A 253 -23.10 -1.18 14.61
N PRO A 254 -22.36 -0.63 15.59
CA PRO A 254 -21.22 0.26 15.33
C PRO A 254 -20.18 -0.30 14.36
N HIS A 255 -19.77 -1.57 14.54
CA HIS A 255 -18.78 -2.20 13.66
C HIS A 255 -19.27 -2.36 12.21
N GLU A 256 -20.58 -2.44 11.98
CA GLU A 256 -21.14 -2.53 10.63
C GLU A 256 -20.89 -1.22 9.87
N PHE A 257 -21.03 -0.06 10.54
CA PHE A 257 -20.72 1.23 9.94
C PHE A 257 -19.23 1.41 9.62
N GLN A 258 -18.34 0.87 10.48
CA GLN A 258 -16.90 0.85 10.19
C GLN A 258 -16.57 0.03 8.93
N HIS A 259 -17.25 -1.10 8.73
CA HIS A 259 -17.07 -1.91 7.52
C HIS A 259 -17.68 -1.23 6.27
N LEU A 260 -18.74 -0.44 6.42
CA LEU A 260 -19.26 0.41 5.34
C LEU A 260 -18.26 1.51 4.95
N ALA A 261 -17.56 2.12 5.91
CA ALA A 261 -16.50 3.07 5.62
C ALA A 261 -15.35 2.42 4.84
N LEU A 262 -14.90 1.22 5.27
CA LEU A 262 -13.90 0.44 4.54
C LEU A 262 -14.36 0.10 3.12
N LEU A 263 -15.65 -0.20 2.93
CA LEU A 263 -16.21 -0.47 1.62
C LEU A 263 -16.14 0.76 0.69
N LEU A 264 -16.50 1.94 1.21
CA LEU A 264 -16.40 3.19 0.44
C LEU A 264 -14.96 3.55 0.08
N GLN A 265 -13.98 3.25 0.95
CA GLN A 265 -12.55 3.43 0.66
C GLN A 265 -12.00 2.41 -0.34
N ALA A 266 -12.57 1.20 -0.38
CA ALA A 266 -12.14 0.17 -1.31
C ALA A 266 -12.60 0.42 -2.76
N TRP A 267 -13.64 1.23 -2.92
CA TRP A 267 -14.26 1.57 -4.19
C TRP A 267 -13.67 2.85 -4.82
N PRO A 268 -13.82 3.06 -6.14
CA PRO A 268 -13.49 4.33 -6.77
C PRO A 268 -14.32 5.49 -6.17
N PRO A 269 -13.74 6.71 -6.06
CA PRO A 269 -14.46 7.88 -5.59
C PRO A 269 -15.68 8.16 -6.48
N THR A 270 -16.74 8.66 -5.86
CA THR A 270 -18.00 9.01 -6.52
C THR A 270 -17.76 10.12 -7.55
N ARG A 271 -18.53 10.14 -8.64
CA ARG A 271 -18.48 11.22 -9.64
C ARG A 271 -18.72 12.57 -9.00
N GLN A 272 -18.11 13.61 -9.58
CA GLN A 272 -18.04 14.95 -8.99
C GLN A 272 -19.43 15.55 -8.64
N GLU A 273 -20.46 15.24 -9.42
CA GLU A 273 -21.84 15.67 -9.17
C GLU A 273 -22.40 15.11 -7.85
N LEU A 274 -22.34 13.79 -7.66
CA LEU A 274 -22.74 13.10 -6.43
C LEU A 274 -21.78 13.34 -5.27
N ALA A 275 -20.48 13.54 -5.55
CA ALA A 275 -19.46 13.80 -4.55
C ALA A 275 -19.65 15.17 -3.87
N THR A 276 -20.15 16.17 -4.61
CA THR A 276 -20.46 17.51 -4.07
C THR A 276 -21.87 17.61 -3.47
N SER A 277 -22.74 16.64 -3.74
CA SER A 277 -24.10 16.61 -3.21
C SER A 277 -24.10 16.48 -1.69
N ARG A 278 -24.71 17.47 -1.01
CA ARG A 278 -24.84 17.48 0.46
C ARG A 278 -25.62 16.29 1.01
N THR A 279 -26.56 15.74 0.24
CA THR A 279 -27.47 14.68 0.72
C THR A 279 -27.22 13.32 0.09
N GLU A 280 -26.65 13.28 -1.11
CA GLU A 280 -26.45 12.01 -1.84
C GLU A 280 -25.04 11.45 -1.67
N ASN A 281 -24.10 12.25 -1.16
CA ASN A 281 -22.74 11.78 -0.89
C ASN A 281 -22.77 10.59 0.10
N PRO A 282 -22.13 9.45 -0.24
CA PRO A 282 -22.23 8.23 0.56
C PRO A 282 -21.62 8.37 1.96
N TRP A 283 -20.59 9.21 2.13
CA TRP A 283 -19.99 9.50 3.43
C TRP A 283 -20.92 10.33 4.31
N VAL A 284 -21.59 11.33 3.73
CA VAL A 284 -22.59 12.15 4.45
C VAL A 284 -23.78 11.28 4.85
N ARG A 285 -24.25 10.40 3.96
CA ARG A 285 -25.32 9.44 4.28
C ARG A 285 -24.91 8.47 5.39
N LEU A 286 -23.69 7.94 5.35
CA LEU A 286 -23.16 7.07 6.41
C LEU A 286 -23.18 7.77 7.77
N ALA A 287 -22.57 8.95 7.86
CA ALA A 287 -22.52 9.73 9.09
C ALA A 287 -23.94 10.11 9.58
N THR A 288 -24.83 10.48 8.66
CA THR A 288 -26.23 10.79 8.99
C THR A 288 -26.91 9.60 9.64
N VAL A 289 -26.77 8.40 9.08
CA VAL A 289 -27.37 7.18 9.63
C VAL A 289 -26.73 6.79 10.97
N MET A 290 -25.39 6.90 11.10
CA MET A 290 -24.68 6.66 12.36
C MET A 290 -25.20 7.57 13.49
N LEU A 291 -25.33 8.87 13.21
CA LEU A 291 -25.76 9.87 14.19
C LEU A 291 -27.25 9.78 14.52
N THR A 292 -28.10 9.39 13.57
CA THR A 292 -29.56 9.30 13.78
C THR A 292 -29.99 7.98 14.43
N ARG A 293 -29.32 6.87 14.11
CA ARG A 293 -29.63 5.53 14.69
C ARG A 293 -28.83 5.22 15.95
N GLY A 294 -27.80 6.01 16.23
CA GLY A 294 -26.97 5.89 17.43
C GLY A 294 -27.76 5.97 18.74
N ALA A 295 -27.43 5.10 19.69
CA ALA A 295 -28.00 5.17 21.03
C ALA A 295 -27.62 6.51 21.70
N ARG A 296 -28.59 7.15 22.36
CA ARG A 296 -28.36 8.46 23.03
C ARG A 296 -27.22 8.42 24.06
N GLU A 297 -26.95 7.26 24.63
CA GLU A 297 -25.91 7.03 25.63
C GLU A 297 -24.48 7.05 25.06
N HIS A 298 -24.32 6.82 23.75
CA HIS A 298 -23.01 6.71 23.09
C HIS A 298 -22.74 7.85 22.09
N LYS A 299 -23.45 8.97 22.21
CA LYS A 299 -23.38 10.08 21.22
C LYS A 299 -21.99 10.68 21.07
N GLU A 300 -21.26 10.87 22.17
CA GLU A 300 -19.92 11.45 22.13
C GLU A 300 -18.93 10.53 21.40
N ALA A 301 -19.00 9.22 21.66
CA ALA A 301 -18.21 8.21 20.96
C ALA A 301 -18.54 8.19 19.46
N LEU A 302 -19.82 8.26 19.09
CA LEU A 302 -20.24 8.32 17.69
C LEU A 302 -19.76 9.60 16.99
N GLY A 303 -19.79 10.74 17.68
CA GLY A 303 -19.23 11.99 17.17
C GLY A 303 -17.72 11.89 16.91
N ALA A 304 -16.98 11.25 17.82
CA ALA A 304 -15.56 10.98 17.65
C ALA A 304 -15.30 10.01 16.48
N GLU A 305 -16.10 8.94 16.34
CA GLU A 305 -15.99 8.01 15.20
C GLU A 305 -16.23 8.71 13.86
N VAL A 306 -17.22 9.60 13.76
CA VAL A 306 -17.47 10.38 12.54
C VAL A 306 -16.29 11.30 12.21
N LEU A 307 -15.69 11.94 13.24
CA LEU A 307 -14.51 12.78 13.07
C LEU A 307 -13.30 11.97 12.58
N GLU A 308 -13.00 10.85 13.23
CA GLU A 308 -11.89 9.97 12.84
C GLU A 308 -12.09 9.39 11.44
N MET A 309 -13.33 9.03 11.09
CA MET A 309 -13.68 8.63 9.73
C MET A 309 -13.35 9.73 8.73
N CYS A 310 -13.73 10.98 8.98
CA CYS A 310 -13.41 12.09 8.07
C CYS A 310 -11.89 12.33 7.95
N ARG A 311 -11.18 12.26 9.08
CA ARG A 311 -9.71 12.40 9.12
C ARG A 311 -8.99 11.32 8.32
N SER A 312 -9.52 10.09 8.33
CA SER A 312 -8.98 9.00 7.52
C SER A 312 -9.05 9.25 6.01
N LEU A 313 -9.86 10.22 5.57
CA LEU A 313 -10.00 10.59 4.16
C LEU A 313 -9.03 11.69 3.74
N TYR A 314 -8.37 12.38 4.67
CA TYR A 314 -7.41 13.44 4.35
C TYR A 314 -6.20 12.89 3.60
N GLY A 315 -5.77 13.62 2.56
CA GLY A 315 -4.70 13.18 1.67
C GLY A 315 -5.06 12.02 0.73
N THR A 316 -6.32 11.58 0.73
CA THR A 316 -6.80 10.49 -0.14
C THR A 316 -7.64 11.01 -1.30
N LYS A 317 -7.89 10.14 -2.30
CA LYS A 317 -8.82 10.38 -3.42
C LYS A 317 -10.27 10.57 -2.97
N HIS A 318 -10.58 10.25 -1.72
CA HIS A 318 -11.92 10.31 -1.11
C HIS A 318 -12.13 11.54 -0.23
N MET A 319 -11.17 12.48 -0.23
CA MET A 319 -11.28 13.71 0.56
C MET A 319 -12.60 14.44 0.29
N LEU A 320 -13.30 14.78 1.36
CA LEU A 320 -14.62 15.39 1.28
C LEU A 320 -14.52 16.86 0.83
N PRO A 321 -15.37 17.30 -0.13
CA PRO A 321 -15.48 18.71 -0.46
C PRO A 321 -15.96 19.54 0.74
N ALA A 322 -15.57 20.82 0.80
CA ALA A 322 -15.93 21.72 1.90
C ALA A 322 -17.45 21.77 2.18
N GLN A 323 -18.28 21.69 1.14
CA GLN A 323 -19.75 21.66 1.28
C GLN A 323 -20.27 20.43 2.04
N CYS A 324 -19.62 19.28 1.88
CA CYS A 324 -19.96 18.06 2.63
C CYS A 324 -19.47 18.15 4.08
N VAL A 325 -18.30 18.76 4.30
CA VAL A 325 -17.74 19.01 5.64
C VAL A 325 -18.64 19.96 6.44
N GLU A 326 -19.12 21.03 5.80
CA GLU A 326 -20.10 21.97 6.36
C GLU A 326 -21.40 21.25 6.77
N GLU A 327 -21.94 20.40 5.90
CA GLU A 327 -23.15 19.60 6.19
C GLU A 327 -22.93 18.64 7.37
N LEU A 328 -21.80 17.93 7.39
CA LEU A 328 -21.45 17.03 8.50
C LEU A 328 -21.29 17.79 9.82
N SER A 329 -20.70 18.97 9.79
CA SER A 329 -20.61 19.85 10.97
C SER A 329 -22.00 20.26 11.46
N ALA A 330 -22.91 20.65 10.54
CA ALA A 330 -24.30 20.97 10.88
C ALA A 330 -25.05 19.76 11.48
N LEU A 331 -24.83 18.56 10.95
CA LEU A 331 -25.40 17.32 11.48
C LEU A 331 -24.91 17.02 12.90
N LEU A 332 -23.59 17.13 13.15
CA LEU A 332 -23.02 16.98 14.49
C LEU A 332 -23.57 18.03 15.46
N GLN A 333 -23.69 19.28 15.02
CA GLN A 333 -24.26 20.36 15.81
C GLN A 333 -25.74 20.09 16.16
N SER A 334 -26.54 19.55 15.23
CA SER A 334 -27.94 19.18 15.48
C SER A 334 -28.09 18.11 16.57
N GLN A 335 -27.05 17.31 16.80
CA GLN A 335 -26.98 16.30 17.85
C GLN A 335 -26.37 16.81 19.16
N ALA A 336 -26.11 18.11 19.26
CA ALA A 336 -25.39 18.76 20.37
C ALA A 336 -23.92 18.30 20.53
N LEU A 337 -23.29 17.85 19.44
CA LEU A 337 -21.89 17.43 19.41
C LEU A 337 -21.01 18.56 18.85
N LEU A 338 -20.87 19.63 19.63
CA LEU A 338 -20.15 20.83 19.20
C LEU A 338 -18.63 20.58 19.05
N LEU A 339 -18.02 19.82 19.95
CA LEU A 339 -16.57 19.60 19.94
C LEU A 339 -16.09 18.88 18.66
N PRO A 340 -16.68 17.73 18.23
CA PRO A 340 -16.33 17.13 16.94
C PRO A 340 -16.65 18.03 15.74
N ALA A 341 -17.74 18.81 15.80
CA ALA A 341 -18.11 19.74 14.73
C ALA A 341 -17.07 20.85 14.54
N LEU A 342 -16.56 21.43 15.62
CA LEU A 342 -15.50 22.45 15.58
C LEU A 342 -14.19 21.86 15.05
N LYS A 343 -13.77 20.69 15.53
CA LYS A 343 -12.56 20.02 15.04
C LYS A 343 -12.63 19.76 13.55
N LEU A 344 -13.75 19.23 13.07
CA LEU A 344 -13.96 18.93 11.66
C LEU A 344 -13.85 20.17 10.76
N LEU A 345 -14.37 21.32 11.22
CA LEU A 345 -14.28 22.58 10.47
C LEU A 345 -12.86 23.18 10.49
N LEU A 346 -12.17 23.09 11.62
CA LEU A 346 -10.84 23.67 11.81
C LEU A 346 -9.69 22.80 11.27
N ASP A 347 -9.93 21.51 11.03
CA ASP A 347 -8.99 20.62 10.34
C ASP A 347 -8.87 20.93 8.84
N SER A 348 -9.78 21.73 8.28
CA SER A 348 -9.73 22.16 6.88
C SER A 348 -8.84 23.39 6.69
N GLU A 349 -8.23 23.55 5.53
CA GLU A 349 -7.55 24.80 5.15
C GLU A 349 -8.51 25.85 4.56
N ASP A 350 -9.81 25.55 4.48
CA ASP A 350 -10.81 26.41 3.86
C ASP A 350 -11.25 27.56 4.77
N GLU A 351 -11.02 28.81 4.33
CA GLU A 351 -11.40 30.03 5.05
C GLU A 351 -12.91 30.14 5.33
N HIS A 352 -13.77 29.62 4.45
CA HIS A 352 -15.22 29.61 4.66
C HIS A 352 -15.59 28.69 5.82
N LEU A 353 -14.98 27.50 5.91
CA LEU A 353 -15.21 26.57 7.03
C LEU A 353 -14.70 27.15 8.35
N HIS A 354 -13.57 27.86 8.33
CA HIS A 354 -13.10 28.63 9.48
C HIS A 354 -14.08 29.73 9.91
N ALA A 355 -14.72 30.42 8.96
CA ALA A 355 -15.75 31.40 9.28
C ALA A 355 -17.00 30.75 9.93
N VAL A 356 -17.41 29.57 9.45
CA VAL A 356 -18.49 28.79 10.08
C VAL A 356 -18.10 28.36 11.50
N ALA A 357 -16.85 27.89 11.71
CA ALA A 357 -16.35 27.52 13.03
C ALA A 357 -16.35 28.71 14.00
N LEU A 358 -15.92 29.89 13.54
CA LEU A 358 -16.01 31.13 14.32
C LEU A 358 -17.45 31.50 14.68
N GLY A 359 -18.39 31.34 13.74
CA GLY A 359 -19.81 31.50 14.01
C GLY A 359 -20.28 30.59 15.16
N GLN A 360 -19.88 29.32 15.15
CA GLN A 360 -20.20 28.37 16.22
C GLN A 360 -19.53 28.76 17.56
N VAL A 361 -18.26 29.17 17.55
CA VAL A 361 -17.51 29.63 18.74
C VAL A 361 -18.14 30.88 19.35
N THR A 362 -18.56 31.85 18.53
CA THR A 362 -19.18 33.09 19.01
C THR A 362 -20.56 32.86 19.64
N ALA A 363 -21.28 31.82 19.22
CA ALA A 363 -22.57 31.46 19.80
C ALA A 363 -22.44 30.82 21.20
N VAL A 364 -21.25 30.37 21.60
CA VAL A 364 -21.01 29.79 22.92
C VAL A 364 -20.92 30.91 23.96
N THR A 365 -21.75 30.81 25.00
CA THR A 365 -21.78 31.78 26.11
C THR A 365 -20.89 31.35 27.29
N GLN A 366 -20.71 30.05 27.49
CA GLN A 366 -19.89 29.47 28.56
C GLN A 366 -19.04 28.31 28.03
N VAL A 367 -17.74 28.37 28.32
CA VAL A 367 -16.77 27.34 27.93
C VAL A 367 -16.72 26.24 28.99
N ASN A 368 -16.81 24.98 28.55
CA ASN A 368 -16.73 23.78 29.38
C ASN A 368 -16.10 22.61 28.60
N ASP A 369 -15.93 21.48 29.28
CA ASP A 369 -15.26 20.31 28.70
C ASP A 369 -16.00 19.70 27.49
N SER A 370 -17.29 20.00 27.31
CA SER A 370 -18.09 19.52 26.15
C SER A 370 -17.94 20.37 24.88
N ASN A 371 -17.37 21.58 24.99
CA ASN A 371 -17.22 22.51 23.85
C ASN A 371 -15.79 23.00 23.62
N CYS A 372 -14.87 22.78 24.56
CA CYS A 372 -13.50 23.21 24.45
C CYS A 372 -12.54 22.19 25.07
N ASP A 373 -11.59 21.73 24.27
CA ASP A 373 -10.46 20.93 24.71
C ASP A 373 -9.14 21.51 24.19
N GLN A 374 -8.01 20.91 24.57
CA GLN A 374 -6.68 21.38 24.14
C GLN A 374 -6.49 21.28 22.62
N GLU A 375 -7.16 20.34 21.97
CA GLU A 375 -7.07 20.13 20.53
C GLU A 375 -7.74 21.28 19.76
N VAL A 376 -8.99 21.62 20.10
CA VAL A 376 -9.69 22.78 19.50
C VAL A 376 -8.91 24.08 19.72
N LEU A 377 -8.33 24.27 20.90
CA LEU A 377 -7.49 25.45 21.17
C LEU A 377 -6.24 25.48 20.29
N SER A 378 -5.62 24.33 20.05
CA SER A 378 -4.47 24.22 19.14
C SER A 378 -4.88 24.51 17.70
N LEU A 379 -5.99 23.93 17.24
CA LEU A 379 -6.53 24.13 15.89
C LEU A 379 -6.91 25.58 15.63
N LEU A 380 -7.54 26.27 16.59
CA LEU A 380 -7.84 27.70 16.49
C LEU A 380 -6.59 28.57 16.36
N LEU A 381 -5.49 28.21 17.04
CA LEU A 381 -4.21 28.90 16.94
C LEU A 381 -3.51 28.60 15.61
N ASP A 382 -3.51 27.34 15.17
CA ASP A 382 -2.94 26.92 13.89
C ASP A 382 -3.66 27.57 12.70
N ALA A 383 -4.98 27.71 12.79
CA ALA A 383 -5.81 28.46 11.82
C ALA A 383 -5.67 29.99 11.94
N LYS A 384 -4.80 30.50 12.82
CA LYS A 384 -4.53 31.94 13.06
C LYS A 384 -5.76 32.75 13.47
N LEU A 385 -6.71 32.12 14.18
CA LEU A 385 -8.01 32.73 14.53
C LEU A 385 -8.01 33.48 15.87
N LEU A 386 -6.88 33.57 16.57
CA LEU A 386 -6.77 34.19 17.90
C LEU A 386 -7.45 35.57 17.99
N VAL A 387 -7.15 36.46 17.02
CA VAL A 387 -7.68 37.83 16.98
C VAL A 387 -9.21 37.83 16.87
N ARG A 388 -9.78 36.90 16.10
CA ARG A 388 -11.23 36.77 15.91
C ARG A 388 -11.93 36.20 17.15
N CYS A 389 -11.19 35.54 18.02
CA CYS A 389 -11.73 34.99 19.27
C CYS A 389 -11.70 35.97 20.45
N VAL A 390 -11.10 37.17 20.34
CA VAL A 390 -10.92 38.11 21.47
C VAL A 390 -12.23 38.41 22.22
N SER A 391 -13.33 38.57 21.49
CA SER A 391 -14.65 38.87 22.05
C SER A 391 -15.42 37.64 22.54
N THR A 392 -14.84 36.44 22.48
CA THR A 392 -15.51 35.17 22.82
C THR A 392 -14.98 34.60 24.14
N PRO A 393 -15.74 33.74 24.83
CA PRO A 393 -15.26 33.13 26.08
C PRO A 393 -14.10 32.15 25.88
N PHE A 394 -13.72 31.84 24.64
CA PHE A 394 -12.54 31.03 24.32
C PHE A 394 -11.23 31.80 24.47
N TYR A 395 -11.22 33.14 24.36
CA TYR A 395 -9.98 33.92 24.40
C TYR A 395 -9.10 33.67 25.65
N PRO A 396 -9.63 33.67 26.88
CA PRO A 396 -8.82 33.38 28.06
C PRO A 396 -8.22 31.96 28.05
N HIS A 397 -8.94 31.00 27.46
CA HIS A 397 -8.51 29.61 27.34
C HIS A 397 -7.41 29.46 26.29
N LEU A 398 -7.52 30.15 25.14
CA LEU A 398 -6.49 30.22 24.10
C LEU A 398 -5.19 30.80 24.64
N VAL A 399 -5.27 31.94 25.35
CA VAL A 399 -4.09 32.58 25.95
C VAL A 399 -3.44 31.64 26.97
N ARG A 400 -4.24 30.98 27.82
CA ARG A 400 -3.71 30.02 28.80
C ARG A 400 -3.04 28.81 28.13
N HIS A 401 -3.64 28.27 27.08
CA HIS A 401 -3.11 27.13 26.32
C HIS A 401 -1.79 27.48 25.61
N LEU A 402 -1.76 28.62 24.91
CA LEU A 402 -0.56 29.15 24.27
C LEU A 402 0.61 29.26 25.26
N LEU A 403 0.34 29.81 26.45
CA LEU A 403 1.37 30.02 27.49
C LEU A 403 1.78 28.74 28.23
N ALA A 404 0.92 27.72 28.23
CA ALA A 404 1.19 26.42 28.85
C ALA A 404 1.78 25.41 27.87
N SER A 405 1.92 25.75 26.58
CA SER A 405 2.33 24.82 25.54
C SER A 405 3.72 24.22 25.85
N PRO A 406 3.85 22.88 25.90
CA PRO A 406 5.12 22.22 26.18
C PRO A 406 6.09 22.22 24.99
N GLN A 407 5.64 22.64 23.81
CA GLN A 407 6.45 22.74 22.59
C GLN A 407 6.92 24.19 22.39
N PRO A 408 8.15 24.54 22.84
CA PRO A 408 8.69 25.87 22.61
C PRO A 408 8.80 26.13 21.10
N GLY A 409 8.15 27.21 20.64
CA GLY A 409 8.27 27.71 19.27
C GLY A 409 7.14 27.35 18.29
N ARG A 410 6.11 26.57 18.69
CA ARG A 410 4.97 26.29 17.80
C ARG A 410 4.13 27.54 17.49
N TRP A 411 3.92 28.39 18.50
CA TRP A 411 3.23 29.66 18.37
C TRP A 411 4.07 30.76 19.02
N ASP A 412 4.41 31.78 18.25
CA ASP A 412 5.16 32.93 18.78
C ASP A 412 4.20 33.92 19.45
N ALA A 413 4.34 34.07 20.77
CA ALA A 413 3.54 34.99 21.56
C ALA A 413 3.81 36.46 21.18
N GLU A 414 5.01 36.81 20.72
CA GLU A 414 5.34 38.17 20.29
C GLU A 414 4.70 38.48 18.94
N GLU A 415 4.76 37.54 17.98
CA GLU A 415 4.07 37.66 16.69
C GLU A 415 2.55 37.78 16.88
N LEU A 416 1.94 36.91 17.70
CA LEU A 416 0.51 36.93 17.97
C LEU A 416 0.06 38.20 18.72
N ALA A 417 0.91 38.75 19.60
CA ALA A 417 0.66 40.06 20.19
C ALA A 417 0.76 41.19 19.15
N GLY A 418 1.65 41.07 18.16
CA GLY A 418 1.71 41.94 16.99
C GLY A 418 0.39 41.97 16.23
N HIS A 419 -0.14 40.79 15.87
CA HIS A 419 -1.44 40.66 15.19
C HIS A 419 -2.61 41.24 16.01
N LEU A 420 -2.62 41.05 17.33
CA LEU A 420 -3.62 41.66 18.22
C LEU A 420 -3.55 43.19 18.20
N ARG A 421 -2.33 43.76 18.25
CA ARG A 421 -2.13 45.21 18.19
C ARG A 421 -2.56 45.78 16.83
N GLU A 422 -2.21 45.12 15.74
CA GLU A 422 -2.62 45.52 14.39
C GLU A 422 -4.14 45.53 14.21
N ALA A 423 -4.83 44.61 14.89
CA ALA A 423 -6.28 44.55 14.92
C ALA A 423 -6.94 45.53 15.92
N GLY A 424 -6.16 46.35 16.63
CA GLY A 424 -6.65 47.35 17.58
C GLY A 424 -6.88 46.85 19.01
N HIS A 425 -6.47 45.62 19.33
CA HIS A 425 -6.59 45.00 20.66
C HIS A 425 -5.31 45.21 21.49
N GLU A 426 -4.95 46.47 21.75
CA GLU A 426 -3.70 46.85 22.42
C GLU A 426 -3.59 46.32 23.87
N ALA A 427 -4.69 46.34 24.61
CA ALA A 427 -4.70 45.90 26.01
C ALA A 427 -4.50 44.38 26.12
N GLU A 428 -5.09 43.63 25.19
CA GLU A 428 -4.96 42.19 25.04
C GLU A 428 -3.54 41.81 24.61
N ALA A 429 -2.99 42.50 23.60
CA ALA A 429 -1.61 42.33 23.14
C ALA A 429 -0.60 42.57 24.28
N GLY A 430 -0.76 43.67 25.03
CA GLY A 430 0.08 43.99 26.17
C GLY A 430 -0.03 42.95 27.29
N SER A 431 -1.24 42.47 27.56
CA SER A 431 -1.48 41.42 28.57
C SER A 431 -0.84 40.08 28.17
N LEU A 432 -0.89 39.71 26.88
CA LEU A 432 -0.25 38.51 26.35
C LEU A 432 1.28 38.58 26.50
N LEU A 433 1.91 39.70 26.14
CA LEU A 433 3.36 39.89 26.26
C LEU A 433 3.84 39.84 27.71
N LEU A 434 3.13 40.53 28.62
CA LEU A 434 3.41 40.46 30.05
C LEU A 434 3.33 39.01 30.54
N ALA A 435 2.27 38.31 30.14
CA ALA A 435 2.04 36.92 30.49
C ALA A 435 3.08 35.93 29.94
N ALA A 436 3.59 36.17 28.72
CA ALA A 436 4.64 35.37 28.07
C ALA A 436 6.01 35.59 28.69
N ARG A 437 6.32 36.81 29.13
CA ARG A 437 7.58 37.18 29.80
C ARG A 437 7.64 36.76 31.28
N GLY A 438 6.65 36.02 31.75
CA GLY A 438 6.61 35.49 33.12
C GLY A 438 6.40 36.56 34.20
N THR A 439 5.74 37.68 33.88
CA THR A 439 5.45 38.69 34.90
C THR A 439 4.57 38.12 36.01
N HIS A 440 4.80 38.60 37.24
CA HIS A 440 4.08 38.13 38.42
C HIS A 440 2.56 38.25 38.21
N ARG A 441 1.79 37.28 38.72
CA ARG A 441 0.33 37.15 38.48
C ARG A 441 -0.46 38.43 38.78
N ALA A 442 0.01 39.25 39.73
CA ALA A 442 -0.60 40.53 40.11
C ALA A 442 -0.45 41.66 39.06
N LEU A 443 0.48 41.53 38.10
CA LEU A 443 0.80 42.53 37.07
C LEU A 443 0.61 41.97 35.66
N ARG A 444 -0.15 40.88 35.52
CA ARG A 444 -0.25 40.12 34.27
C ARG A 444 -1.19 40.75 33.25
N THR A 445 -2.04 41.70 33.67
CA THR A 445 -2.90 42.47 32.76
C THR A 445 -2.26 43.83 32.47
N PHE A 446 -2.40 44.30 31.24
CA PHE A 446 -1.82 45.58 30.81
C PHE A 446 -2.29 46.75 31.68
N SER A 447 -3.57 46.77 32.05
CA SER A 447 -4.16 47.81 32.91
C SER A 447 -3.58 47.83 34.33
N THR A 448 -3.32 46.66 34.94
CA THR A 448 -2.73 46.58 36.29
C THR A 448 -1.25 46.97 36.27
N ALA A 449 -0.50 46.56 35.25
CA ALA A 449 0.89 46.95 35.06
C ALA A 449 1.04 48.47 34.80
N LEU A 450 0.15 49.04 33.97
CA LEU A 450 0.12 50.49 33.70
C LEU A 450 -0.26 51.29 34.96
N GLY A 451 -1.25 50.81 35.73
CA GLY A 451 -1.65 51.45 36.99
C GLY A 451 -0.52 51.44 38.03
N ALA A 452 0.18 50.31 38.18
CA ALA A 452 1.33 50.20 39.07
C ALA A 452 2.45 51.15 38.64
N SER A 453 2.83 51.17 37.36
CA SER A 453 3.91 52.05 36.86
C SER A 453 3.61 53.54 37.02
N ARG A 454 2.34 53.97 36.93
CA ARG A 454 1.91 55.35 37.22
C ARG A 454 2.11 55.79 38.68
N HIS A 455 2.31 54.87 39.62
CA HIS A 455 2.67 55.22 41.00
C HIS A 455 4.18 55.40 41.20
N TRP A 456 5.00 55.01 40.21
CA TRP A 456 6.46 55.07 40.26
C TRP A 456 7.07 56.13 39.31
N VAL A 457 6.28 56.66 38.37
CA VAL A 457 6.58 57.84 37.54
C VAL A 457 5.86 59.03 38.14
#